data_AF-A0A4P2VIF8-F1
#
_entry.id   AF-A0A4P2VIF8-F1
#
_cell.length_a   1.000
_cell.length_b   1.000
_cell.length_c   1.000
_cell.angle_alpha   90.00
_cell.angle_beta   90.00
_cell.angle_gamma   90.00
#
_symmetry.space_group_name_H-M   'P 1'
#
loop_
_entity.id
_entity.type
_entity.pdbx_description
1 polymer ?
#
loop_
_entity_poly.entity_id
_entity_poly.type
_entity_poly.pdbx_seq_one_letter_code
_entity_poly.pdbx_strand_id
1 'polypeptide(L)'
;MRTIAKKIWRFIRYIFIRSDFILMIFVYPSALLLKSIRRVGIQNMPNSRRVLLHIGVFPIRSHYTEPLFDTSSLKRPLNQDRELNGIDWNTEDQLKLLSNFQYSEELIHKLNNKQDELAFDLNNPAFQGGDAGFLYNIIRLKKPKRIFEIGSGHSTLLTIKAIKKIRKKILSTIANMCVLNLLKCPG
;
A
#
# COMPACT_ATOMS: atom_id res chain seq x y z
N MET A 1 -33.68 -16.55 32.92
CA MET A 1 -33.59 -15.98 31.55
C MET A 1 -32.29 -16.32 30.81
N ARG A 2 -31.08 -16.18 31.40
CA ARG A 2 -29.80 -16.49 30.71
C ARG A 2 -29.61 -17.94 30.25
N THR A 3 -30.26 -18.92 30.88
CA THR A 3 -30.13 -20.36 30.57
C THR A 3 -31.00 -20.81 29.40
N ILE A 4 -32.19 -20.22 29.24
CA ILE A 4 -33.13 -20.51 28.15
C ILE A 4 -32.60 -19.92 26.83
N ALA A 5 -32.14 -18.68 26.84
CA ALA A 5 -31.52 -18.05 25.67
C ALA A 5 -30.28 -18.83 25.17
N LYS A 6 -29.45 -19.36 26.09
CA LYS A 6 -28.33 -20.24 25.75
C LYS A 6 -28.77 -21.56 25.13
N LYS A 7 -29.85 -22.17 25.61
CA LYS A 7 -30.41 -23.40 25.02
C LYS A 7 -30.98 -23.15 23.62
N ILE A 8 -31.72 -22.06 23.44
CA ILE A 8 -32.26 -21.64 22.14
C ILE A 8 -31.13 -21.39 21.14
N TRP A 9 -30.08 -20.65 21.53
CA TRP A 9 -28.95 -20.37 20.65
C TRP A 9 -28.19 -21.65 20.25
N ARG A 10 -28.03 -22.61 21.18
CA ARG A 10 -27.43 -23.92 20.89
C ARG A 10 -28.27 -24.71 19.88
N PHE A 11 -29.59 -24.66 20.01
CA PHE A 11 -30.51 -25.32 19.08
C PHE A 11 -30.49 -24.69 17.69
N ILE A 12 -30.53 -23.35 17.60
CA ILE A 12 -30.41 -22.61 16.33
C ILE A 12 -29.07 -22.94 15.64
N ARG A 13 -27.96 -22.90 16.39
CA ARG A 13 -26.63 -23.26 15.88
C ARG A 13 -26.61 -24.70 15.35
N TYR A 14 -27.24 -25.64 16.06
CA TYR A 14 -27.31 -27.04 15.62
C TYR A 14 -28.05 -27.18 14.29
N ILE A 15 -29.20 -26.51 14.13
CA ILE A 15 -29.94 -26.49 12.87
C ILE A 15 -29.08 -25.89 11.75
N PHE A 16 -28.46 -24.73 12.01
CA PHE A 16 -27.69 -23.99 11.00
C PHE A 16 -26.53 -24.81 10.42
N ILE A 17 -25.79 -25.53 11.28
CA ILE A 17 -24.69 -26.41 10.86
C ILE A 17 -25.21 -27.57 9.99
N ARG A 18 -26.38 -28.12 10.30
CA ARG A 18 -26.96 -29.22 9.51
C ARG A 18 -27.58 -28.77 8.20
N SER A 19 -27.95 -27.50 8.10
CA SER A 19 -28.45 -26.88 6.86
C SER A 19 -27.35 -26.38 5.92
N ASP A 20 -26.07 -26.65 6.19
CA ASP A 20 -24.94 -26.09 5.44
C ASP A 20 -25.04 -26.33 3.91
N PHE A 21 -25.38 -27.55 3.49
CA PHE A 21 -25.59 -27.87 2.06
C PHE A 21 -26.66 -27.01 1.39
N ILE A 22 -27.75 -26.70 2.12
CA ILE A 22 -28.81 -25.83 1.62
C ILE A 22 -28.32 -24.39 1.59
N LEU A 23 -27.60 -23.93 2.61
CA LEU A 23 -27.05 -22.58 2.65
C LEU A 23 -26.02 -22.34 1.55
N MET A 24 -25.23 -23.36 1.19
CA MET A 24 -24.21 -23.29 0.15
C MET A 24 -24.78 -22.80 -1.19
N ILE A 25 -26.00 -23.20 -1.56
CA ILE A 25 -26.65 -22.78 -2.81
C ILE A 25 -26.89 -21.26 -2.87
N PHE A 26 -27.05 -20.61 -1.70
CA PHE A 26 -27.22 -19.17 -1.58
C PHE A 26 -25.89 -18.45 -1.35
N VAL A 27 -24.95 -19.08 -0.64
CA VAL A 27 -23.62 -18.53 -0.37
C VAL A 27 -22.80 -18.41 -1.65
N TYR A 28 -22.84 -19.40 -2.54
CA TYR A 28 -22.04 -19.39 -3.77
C TYR A 28 -22.35 -18.20 -4.71
N PRO A 29 -23.61 -17.94 -5.13
CA PRO A 29 -23.93 -16.78 -5.96
C PRO A 29 -23.68 -15.45 -5.22
N SER A 30 -23.91 -15.42 -3.90
CA SER A 30 -23.62 -14.26 -3.06
C SER A 30 -22.11 -13.95 -3.06
N ALA A 31 -21.25 -14.96 -2.95
CA ALA A 31 -19.80 -14.82 -3.02
C ALA A 31 -19.34 -14.31 -4.40
N LEU A 32 -19.94 -14.77 -5.50
CA LEU A 32 -19.65 -14.26 -6.85
C LEU A 32 -20.05 -12.78 -7.01
N LEU A 33 -21.20 -12.38 -6.46
CA LEU A 33 -21.64 -10.99 -6.45
C LEU A 33 -20.66 -10.12 -5.63
N LEU A 34 -20.33 -10.54 -4.41
CA LEU A 34 -19.39 -9.81 -3.54
C LEU A 34 -17.99 -9.72 -4.15
N LYS A 35 -17.52 -10.78 -4.82
CA LYS A 35 -16.27 -10.79 -5.57
C LYS A 35 -16.29 -9.76 -6.71
N SER A 36 -17.42 -9.62 -7.41
CA SER A 36 -17.61 -8.63 -8.47
C SER A 36 -17.60 -7.21 -7.93
N ILE A 37 -18.29 -6.96 -6.82
CA ILE A 37 -18.27 -5.67 -6.09
C ILE A 37 -16.83 -5.28 -5.71
N ARG A 38 -16.07 -6.22 -5.13
CA ARG A 38 -14.66 -6.00 -4.77
C ARG A 38 -13.72 -5.90 -5.98
N ARG A 39 -14.12 -6.38 -7.17
CA ARG A 39 -13.32 -6.24 -8.40
C ARG A 39 -13.47 -4.86 -9.03
N VAL A 40 -14.67 -4.30 -9.02
CA VAL A 40 -14.94 -2.94 -9.52
C VAL A 40 -14.36 -1.87 -8.60
N GLY A 41 -14.21 -2.19 -7.31
CA GLY A 41 -13.75 -1.27 -6.29
C GLY A 41 -14.93 -0.81 -5.44
N ILE A 42 -14.93 -1.21 -4.17
CA ILE A 42 -16.00 -0.91 -3.22
C ILE A 42 -16.19 0.60 -2.99
N GLN A 43 -15.12 1.37 -3.16
CA GLN A 43 -15.12 2.83 -3.08
C GLN A 43 -16.03 3.46 -4.13
N ASN A 44 -16.23 2.79 -5.27
CA ASN A 44 -17.10 3.23 -6.35
C ASN A 44 -18.56 2.76 -6.15
N MET A 45 -18.86 2.04 -5.07
CA MET A 45 -20.17 1.42 -4.80
C MET A 45 -20.70 1.82 -3.41
N PRO A 46 -21.06 3.10 -3.18
CA PRO A 46 -21.35 3.64 -1.85
C PRO A 46 -22.53 2.97 -1.14
N ASN A 47 -23.58 2.59 -1.89
CA ASN A 47 -24.76 1.93 -1.32
C ASN A 47 -24.42 0.51 -0.84
N SER A 48 -23.74 -0.28 -1.68
CA SER A 48 -23.27 -1.62 -1.31
C SER A 48 -22.30 -1.57 -0.12
N ARG A 49 -21.38 -0.59 -0.12
CA ARG A 49 -20.48 -0.36 1.02
C ARG A 49 -21.24 -0.07 2.31
N ARG A 50 -22.25 0.80 2.27
CA ARG A 50 -23.07 1.13 3.44
C ARG A 50 -23.81 -0.08 3.99
N VAL A 51 -24.41 -0.90 3.13
CA VAL A 51 -25.11 -2.13 3.53
C VAL A 51 -24.16 -3.11 4.20
N LEU A 52 -23.00 -3.39 3.59
CA LEU A 52 -22.00 -4.31 4.15
C LEU A 52 -21.48 -3.84 5.51
N LEU A 53 -21.19 -2.54 5.65
CA LEU A 53 -20.77 -1.96 6.93
C LEU A 53 -21.88 -1.98 7.99
N HIS A 54 -23.13 -1.75 7.60
CA HIS A 54 -24.26 -1.78 8.52
C HIS A 54 -24.55 -3.20 9.03
N ILE A 55 -24.47 -4.20 8.16
CA ILE A 55 -24.61 -5.63 8.52
C ILE A 55 -23.39 -6.11 9.34
N GLY A 56 -22.23 -5.46 9.19
CA GLY A 56 -21.00 -5.83 9.87
C GLY A 56 -20.25 -6.99 9.20
N VAL A 57 -20.47 -7.22 7.90
CA VAL A 57 -19.80 -8.26 7.11
C VAL A 57 -19.13 -7.63 5.90
N PHE A 58 -17.81 -7.77 5.78
CA PHE A 58 -17.04 -7.20 4.68
C PHE A 58 -16.28 -8.28 3.91
N PRO A 59 -16.50 -8.42 2.59
CA PRO A 59 -15.83 -9.44 1.79
C PRO A 59 -14.38 -9.03 1.50
N ILE A 60 -13.46 -9.95 1.78
CA ILE A 60 -12.06 -9.87 1.37
C ILE A 60 -11.79 -10.82 0.19
N ARG A 61 -10.91 -10.42 -0.72
CA ARG A 61 -10.48 -11.20 -1.87
C ARG A 61 -9.13 -11.83 -1.60
N SER A 62 -8.91 -13.02 -2.17
CA SER A 62 -7.57 -13.60 -2.25
C SER A 62 -6.74 -12.76 -3.24
N HIS A 63 -6.08 -11.74 -2.72
CA HIS A 63 -5.28 -10.76 -3.46
C HIS A 63 -4.15 -10.24 -2.58
N TYR A 64 -2.99 -9.95 -3.17
CA TYR A 64 -1.77 -9.62 -2.42
C TYR A 64 -1.83 -8.31 -1.59
N THR A 65 -2.77 -7.41 -1.92
CA THR A 65 -2.99 -6.16 -1.19
C THR A 65 -4.03 -6.28 -0.06
N GLU A 66 -4.65 -7.45 0.09
CA GLU A 66 -5.67 -7.70 1.10
C GLU A 66 -5.12 -8.64 2.19
N PRO A 67 -5.71 -8.63 3.41
CA PRO A 67 -5.28 -9.54 4.47
C PRO A 67 -5.31 -11.01 4.01
N LEU A 68 -4.27 -11.76 4.38
CA LEU A 68 -4.17 -13.17 4.08
C LEU A 68 -5.22 -13.96 4.88
N PHE A 69 -6.13 -14.63 4.18
CA PHE A 69 -7.10 -15.57 4.79
C PHE A 69 -7.04 -16.97 4.17
N ASP A 70 -6.58 -17.07 2.92
CA ASP A 70 -6.39 -18.33 2.23
C ASP A 70 -4.92 -18.75 2.31
N THR A 71 -4.65 -19.70 3.20
CA THR A 71 -3.30 -20.24 3.42
C THR A 71 -2.96 -21.40 2.49
N SER A 72 -3.87 -21.85 1.62
CA SER A 72 -3.63 -22.98 0.71
C SER A 72 -2.50 -22.71 -0.29
N SER A 73 -2.23 -21.43 -0.58
CA SER A 73 -1.15 -21.00 -1.46
C SER A 73 0.23 -20.92 -0.77
N LEU A 74 0.29 -21.07 0.56
CA LEU A 74 1.55 -21.01 1.30
C LEU A 74 2.38 -22.26 1.07
N LYS A 75 3.56 -22.07 0.47
CA LYS A 75 4.53 -23.16 0.26
C LYS A 75 5.40 -23.44 1.48
N ARG A 76 5.51 -22.47 2.40
CA ARG A 76 6.37 -22.50 3.58
C ARG A 76 5.72 -21.72 4.74
N PRO A 77 6.04 -22.02 6.00
CA PRO A 77 5.62 -21.23 7.15
C PRO A 77 6.04 -19.76 7.04
N LEU A 78 5.19 -18.83 7.50
CA LEU A 78 5.45 -17.39 7.44
C LEU A 78 6.51 -16.92 8.45
N ASN A 79 6.72 -17.68 9.51
CA ASN A 79 7.73 -17.44 10.54
C ASN A 79 9.10 -18.07 10.20
N GLN A 80 9.18 -18.81 9.10
CA GLN A 80 10.44 -19.37 8.65
C GLN A 80 11.25 -18.29 7.94
N ASP A 81 12.50 -18.11 8.36
CA ASP A 81 13.42 -17.23 7.66
C ASP A 81 13.57 -17.65 6.20
N ARG A 82 13.57 -16.65 5.31
CA ARG A 82 13.73 -16.87 3.88
C ARG A 82 15.20 -16.74 3.51
N GLU A 83 15.80 -17.85 3.08
CA GLU A 83 17.08 -17.81 2.40
C GLU A 83 16.94 -17.11 1.04
N LEU A 84 17.58 -15.96 0.89
CA LEU A 84 17.59 -15.14 -0.32
C LEU A 84 19.01 -15.12 -0.90
N ASN A 85 19.50 -16.29 -1.32
CA ASN A 85 20.89 -16.50 -1.77
C ASN A 85 21.32 -15.62 -2.96
N GLY A 86 20.36 -15.04 -3.69
CA GLY A 86 20.61 -14.09 -4.78
C GLY A 86 20.68 -12.62 -4.34
N ILE A 87 20.54 -12.33 -3.05
CA ILE A 87 20.58 -10.97 -2.49
C ILE A 87 21.80 -10.88 -1.57
N ASP A 88 22.79 -10.09 -1.98
CA ASP A 88 23.76 -9.56 -1.04
C ASP A 88 23.10 -8.40 -0.28
N TRP A 89 22.84 -8.62 1.00
CA TRP A 89 22.22 -7.60 1.84
C TRP A 89 23.11 -6.39 2.06
N ASN A 90 24.43 -6.53 1.98
CA ASN A 90 25.40 -5.46 2.25
C ASN A 90 24.99 -4.52 3.42
N THR A 91 24.59 -5.12 4.55
CA THR A 91 23.92 -4.40 5.64
C THR A 91 24.82 -3.32 6.26
N GLU A 92 26.13 -3.57 6.33
CA GLU A 92 27.10 -2.62 6.87
C GLU A 92 27.15 -1.34 6.05
N ASP A 93 27.27 -1.42 4.72
CA ASP A 93 27.26 -0.24 3.87
C ASP A 93 25.89 0.44 3.84
N GLN A 94 24.79 -0.31 3.94
CA GLN A 94 23.45 0.28 4.05
C GLN A 94 23.32 1.12 5.34
N LEU A 95 23.76 0.59 6.48
CA LEU A 95 23.76 1.33 7.75
C LEU A 95 24.70 2.54 7.71
N LYS A 96 25.88 2.38 7.11
CA LYS A 96 26.82 3.49 6.89
C LYS A 96 26.27 4.54 5.93
N LEU A 97 25.50 4.16 4.91
CA LEU A 97 24.82 5.10 4.03
C LEU A 97 23.78 5.90 4.82
N LEU A 98 22.97 5.23 5.64
CA LEU A 98 21.93 5.85 6.47
C LEU A 98 22.53 6.82 7.49
N SER A 99 23.68 6.50 8.09
CA SER A 99 24.35 7.40 9.04
C SER A 99 24.84 8.71 8.41
N ASN A 100 24.94 8.78 7.07
CA ASN A 100 25.30 9.99 6.33
C ASN A 100 24.07 10.86 5.95
N PHE A 101 22.86 10.44 6.31
CA PHE A 101 21.64 11.18 5.98
C PHE A 101 21.44 12.33 6.97
N GLN A 102 21.67 13.55 6.48
CA GLN A 102 21.69 14.78 7.28
C GLN A 102 20.76 15.87 6.72
N TYR A 103 20.00 15.59 5.67
CA TYR A 103 19.20 16.59 4.95
C TYR A 103 17.71 16.58 5.34
N SER A 104 17.35 15.87 6.41
CA SER A 104 15.96 15.72 6.86
C SER A 104 15.33 17.04 7.33
N GLU A 105 16.09 17.93 7.97
CA GLU A 105 15.58 19.25 8.36
C GLU A 105 15.21 20.11 7.15
N GLU A 106 15.95 19.98 6.04
CA GLU A 106 15.62 20.68 4.80
C GLU A 106 14.30 20.20 4.19
N LEU A 107 13.99 18.92 4.40
CA LEU A 107 12.72 18.30 3.99
C LEU A 107 11.56 18.78 4.88
N ILE A 108 11.77 18.87 6.20
CA ILE A 108 10.70 19.19 7.15
C ILE A 108 10.38 20.70 7.16
N HIS A 109 11.39 21.57 7.26
CA HIS A 109 11.18 23.01 7.51
C HIS A 109 10.86 23.83 6.26
N LYS A 110 11.09 23.31 5.05
CA LYS A 110 10.96 24.10 3.79
C LYS A 110 10.01 23.52 2.76
N LEU A 111 9.35 22.38 3.05
CA LEU A 111 8.47 21.72 2.08
C LEU A 111 6.97 21.89 2.33
N ASN A 112 6.56 22.47 3.45
CA ASN A 112 5.14 22.70 3.77
C ASN A 112 4.55 24.01 3.19
N ASN A 113 5.37 24.86 2.56
CA ASN A 113 4.86 26.08 1.93
C ASN A 113 4.40 25.76 0.50
N LYS A 114 3.13 25.39 0.34
CA LYS A 114 2.46 25.35 -0.97
C LYS A 114 2.45 26.76 -1.54
N GLN A 115 3.35 27.01 -2.50
CA GLN A 115 3.34 28.24 -3.31
C GLN A 115 2.90 27.96 -4.75
N ASP A 116 2.80 26.69 -5.16
CA ASP A 116 2.53 26.27 -6.54
C ASP A 116 1.89 24.86 -6.56
N GLU A 117 1.03 24.59 -7.54
CA GLU A 117 0.34 23.32 -7.75
C GLU A 117 1.33 22.19 -8.10
N LEU A 118 2.48 22.55 -8.67
CA LEU A 118 3.58 21.63 -8.97
C LEU A 118 4.63 21.52 -7.84
N ALA A 119 4.30 21.96 -6.62
CA ALA A 119 5.19 21.81 -5.48
C ALA A 119 5.02 20.44 -4.81
N PHE A 120 6.15 19.79 -4.46
CA PHE A 120 6.11 18.63 -3.57
C PHE A 120 5.61 19.04 -2.18
N ASP A 121 4.65 18.29 -1.66
CA ASP A 121 4.06 18.37 -0.34
C ASP A 121 4.38 17.09 0.44
N LEU A 122 4.96 17.20 1.64
CA LEU A 122 5.32 16.01 2.43
C LEU A 122 4.09 15.24 2.93
N ASN A 123 2.92 15.89 2.99
CA ASN A 123 1.66 15.30 3.43
C ASN A 123 0.79 14.79 2.25
N ASN A 124 1.38 14.61 1.07
CA ASN A 124 0.67 14.09 -0.11
C ASN A 124 0.26 12.61 0.09
N PRO A 125 -0.86 12.11 -0.45
CA PRO A 125 -1.36 10.77 -0.13
C PRO A 125 -0.48 9.58 -0.55
N ALA A 126 0.55 9.76 -1.38
CA ALA A 126 1.24 8.65 -2.05
C ALA A 126 2.75 8.49 -1.75
N PHE A 127 3.47 9.55 -1.39
CA PHE A 127 4.93 9.53 -1.23
C PHE A 127 5.39 10.43 -0.07
N GLN A 128 5.35 9.92 1.16
CA GLN A 128 5.51 10.67 2.40
C GLN A 128 6.70 10.16 3.25
N GLY A 129 6.90 10.78 4.41
CA GLY A 129 7.64 10.19 5.53
C GLY A 129 9.03 9.64 5.15
N GLY A 130 9.27 8.37 5.49
CA GLY A 130 10.54 7.68 5.29
C GLY A 130 10.97 7.61 3.82
N ASP A 131 10.04 7.34 2.89
CA ASP A 131 10.35 7.23 1.45
C ASP A 131 10.83 8.57 0.88
N ALA A 132 10.12 9.64 1.24
CA ALA A 132 10.51 11.00 0.88
C ALA A 132 11.86 11.38 1.51
N GLY A 133 12.05 11.08 2.79
CA GLY A 133 13.31 11.31 3.50
C GLY A 133 14.49 10.59 2.85
N PHE A 134 14.31 9.32 2.51
CA PHE A 134 15.34 8.49 1.89
C PHE A 134 15.74 9.00 0.51
N LEU A 135 14.77 9.18 -0.39
CA LEU A 135 15.04 9.65 -1.76
C LEU A 135 15.70 11.04 -1.76
N TYR A 136 15.20 11.96 -0.93
CA TYR A 136 15.76 13.30 -0.83
C TYR A 136 17.22 13.26 -0.34
N ASN A 137 17.50 12.50 0.72
CA ASN A 137 18.85 12.36 1.25
C ASN A 137 19.80 11.73 0.24
N ILE A 138 19.41 10.66 -0.46
CA ILE A 138 20.25 10.03 -1.49
C ILE A 138 20.62 11.02 -2.58
N ILE A 139 19.65 11.75 -3.14
CA ILE A 139 19.91 12.71 -4.20
C ILE A 139 20.87 13.80 -3.70
N ARG A 140 20.64 14.31 -2.49
CA ARG A 140 21.46 15.38 -1.90
C ARG A 140 22.87 14.94 -1.52
N LEU A 141 23.03 13.70 -1.07
CA LEU A 141 24.32 13.11 -0.71
C LEU A 141 25.14 12.78 -1.96
N LYS A 142 24.55 12.05 -2.91
CA LYS A 142 25.26 11.53 -4.09
C LYS A 142 25.38 12.56 -5.22
N LYS A 143 24.49 13.56 -5.27
CA LYS A 143 24.45 14.61 -6.30
C LYS A 143 24.60 14.05 -7.72
N PRO A 144 23.76 13.07 -8.11
CA PRO A 144 23.92 12.37 -9.37
C PRO A 144 23.78 13.34 -10.57
N LYS A 145 24.56 13.11 -11.62
CA LYS A 145 24.48 13.88 -12.88
C LYS A 145 23.19 13.58 -13.65
N ARG A 146 22.68 12.35 -13.53
CA ARG A 146 21.49 11.84 -14.21
C ARG A 146 20.64 11.01 -13.24
N ILE A 147 19.32 11.17 -13.34
CA ILE A 147 18.34 10.36 -12.61
C ILE A 147 17.37 9.80 -13.64
N PHE A 148 17.15 8.48 -13.57
CA PHE A 148 16.15 7.77 -14.37
C PHE A 148 15.03 7.32 -13.44
N GLU A 149 13.83 7.80 -13.70
CA GLU A 149 12.63 7.41 -12.96
C GLU A 149 11.70 6.61 -13.87
N ILE A 150 11.22 5.46 -13.38
CA ILE A 150 10.17 4.67 -14.02
C ILE A 150 8.89 4.90 -13.25
N GLY A 151 7.94 5.59 -13.89
CA GLY A 151 6.73 6.11 -13.23
C GLY A 151 6.73 7.63 -13.13
N SER A 152 5.75 8.17 -12.42
CA SER A 152 5.56 9.61 -12.23
C SER A 152 4.77 9.89 -10.95
N GLY A 153 4.96 11.07 -10.37
CA GLY A 153 4.08 11.57 -9.31
C GLY A 153 4.84 12.40 -8.28
N HIS A 154 4.53 12.20 -7.01
CA HIS A 154 5.13 12.96 -5.92
C HIS A 154 6.64 12.70 -5.76
N SER A 155 7.13 11.49 -6.08
CA SER A 155 8.56 11.17 -6.15
C SER A 155 9.30 12.05 -7.18
N THR A 156 8.70 12.30 -8.35
CA THR A 156 9.25 13.19 -9.37
C THR A 156 9.37 14.63 -8.87
N LEU A 157 8.30 15.14 -8.23
CA LEU A 157 8.30 16.50 -7.67
C LEU A 157 9.38 16.67 -6.59
N LEU A 158 9.55 15.66 -5.74
CA LEU A 158 10.60 15.65 -4.72
C LEU A 158 11.99 15.64 -5.36
N THR A 159 12.19 14.81 -6.37
CA THR A 159 13.44 14.68 -7.12
C THR A 159 13.85 16.01 -7.74
N ILE A 160 12.91 16.69 -8.42
CA ILE A 160 13.11 18.04 -8.98
C ILE A 160 13.52 19.01 -7.88
N LYS A 161 12.88 18.96 -6.71
CA LYS A 161 13.17 19.86 -5.60
C LYS A 161 14.54 19.61 -4.98
N ALA A 162 14.93 18.34 -4.80
CA ALA A 162 16.26 17.95 -4.36
C ALA A 162 17.34 18.44 -5.33
N ILE A 163 17.11 18.28 -6.63
CA ILE A 163 18.00 18.76 -7.69
C ILE A 163 18.10 20.28 -7.70
N LYS A 164 16.99 21.02 -7.60
CA LYS A 164 17.02 22.50 -7.51
C LYS A 164 17.93 22.98 -6.37
N LYS A 165 17.97 22.23 -5.26
CA LYS A 165 18.84 22.55 -4.13
C LYS A 165 20.33 22.27 -4.38
N ILE A 166 20.64 21.30 -5.25
CA ILE A 166 22.00 21.03 -5.75
C ILE A 166 22.40 22.07 -6.80
N ARG A 167 21.47 22.45 -7.70
CA ARG A 167 21.68 23.34 -8.85
C ARG A 167 22.06 24.78 -8.52
N LYS A 168 21.94 25.23 -7.26
CA LYS A 168 22.69 26.40 -6.78
C LYS A 168 24.23 26.23 -6.92
N LYS A 169 24.73 25.05 -7.30
CA LYS A 169 26.15 24.74 -7.55
C LYS A 169 26.49 23.99 -8.86
N ILE A 170 25.63 23.14 -9.48
CA ILE A 170 25.97 22.32 -10.70
C ILE A 170 24.73 21.97 -11.57
N LEU A 171 24.86 21.88 -12.90
CA LEU A 171 23.82 21.39 -13.86
C LEU A 171 23.65 19.85 -13.82
N SER A 172 22.48 19.34 -13.45
CA SER A 172 22.07 17.92 -13.61
C SER A 172 20.83 17.77 -14.51
N THR A 173 20.63 16.61 -15.14
CA THR A 173 19.50 16.34 -16.06
C THR A 173 18.65 15.18 -15.54
N ILE A 174 17.32 15.33 -15.59
CA ILE A 174 16.36 14.27 -15.24
C ILE A 174 15.79 13.69 -16.53
N ALA A 175 15.81 12.37 -16.67
CA ALA A 175 15.13 11.67 -17.76
C ALA A 175 14.04 10.78 -17.14
N ASN A 176 12.77 11.11 -17.40
CA ASN A 176 11.64 10.34 -16.90
C ASN A 176 11.12 9.44 -18.01
N MET A 177 10.98 8.14 -17.71
CA MET A 177 10.28 7.20 -18.57
C MET A 177 8.94 6.86 -17.92
N CYS A 178 7.89 7.52 -18.38
CA CYS A 178 6.55 7.28 -17.87
C CYS A 178 5.95 6.06 -18.58
N VAL A 179 5.94 4.90 -17.92
CA VAL A 179 5.20 3.72 -18.40
C VAL A 179 3.73 3.88 -18.00
N LEU A 180 3.04 4.79 -18.68
CA LEU A 180 1.61 5.04 -18.51
C LEU A 180 0.81 3.97 -19.28
N ASN A 181 0.77 2.76 -18.72
CA ASN A 181 -0.31 1.77 -18.89
C ASN A 181 0.11 0.49 -18.18
N LEU A 182 -0.53 0.17 -17.04
CA LEU A 182 -0.99 -1.19 -16.70
C LEU A 182 -1.66 -1.29 -15.32
N LEU A 183 -1.56 -0.31 -14.43
CA LEU A 183 -2.21 -0.38 -13.11
C LEU A 183 -2.82 0.96 -12.68
N LYS A 184 -3.92 1.34 -13.34
CA LYS A 184 -4.97 2.11 -12.64
C LYS A 184 -5.57 1.15 -11.59
N CYS A 185 -4.92 1.00 -10.46
CA CYS A 185 -5.61 0.53 -9.25
C CYS A 185 -6.39 1.75 -8.72
N PRO A 186 -7.73 1.76 -8.81
CA PRO A 186 -8.48 2.77 -8.08
C PRO A 186 -8.19 2.55 -6.58
N GLY A 187 -7.64 3.58 -5.94
CA GLY A 187 -7.63 3.70 -4.48
C GLY A 187 -9.03 3.82 -3.92
#